data_AF-A0A5S6QH21-F1
#
_entry.id   AF-A0A5S6QH21-F1
#
_cell.length_a   1.000
_cell.length_b   1.000
_cell.length_c   1.000
_cell.angle_alpha   90.00
_cell.angle_beta   90.00
_cell.angle_gamma   90.00
#
_symmetry.space_group_name_H-M   'P 1'
#
loop_
_entity.id
_entity.type
_entity.pdbx_description
1 polymer ?
#
loop_
_entity_poly.entity_id
_entity_poly.type
_entity_poly.pdbx_seq_one_letter_code
_entity_poly.pdbx_strand_id
1 'polypeptide(L)'
;MAAKGVVRLTDLDDFIAPSQVCIKPIAVESRTSKAKVISYEGEDIYEEVDEFGRKKALKPVSITLNDCLACSGCITSSEAVLIEKQGPDELLHFIERAKSDSSRWLLVVTVSPQSIASIASRYELTMEKADGCIRQFFKMLGMDFVFGSTFARNLSLISSAMEFVDRYRAWQTDRSCTRIFPMISGICPGWVCYAEKSVGDIVIPLICKARSPQAITGAFVKDYLLQMLRELKCPYVEDLHDSRIYHATVMPCFDKKLEASRSCFVSSSNAKEVDLVLSTGQLAELIERMCPHFKDLQEDNEPEWSPLMSPLYRHSGSGSGGYLDFIFKKTMTCKKSTSTSMVSAC
;
A
#
# COMPACT_ATOMS: atom_id res chain seq x y z
N MET A 1 18.39 -42.36 -31.27
CA MET A 1 17.00 -42.21 -30.79
C MET A 1 17.04 -41.37 -29.52
N ALA A 2 16.56 -40.12 -29.60
CA ALA A 2 16.58 -39.16 -28.50
C ALA A 2 15.33 -39.33 -27.64
N ALA A 3 15.50 -39.65 -26.35
CA ALA A 3 14.41 -39.60 -25.38
C ALA A 3 14.27 -38.15 -24.88
N LYS A 4 13.20 -37.48 -25.34
CA LYS A 4 12.74 -36.19 -24.82
C LYS A 4 12.21 -36.39 -23.40
N GLY A 5 12.98 -35.99 -22.40
CA GLY A 5 12.49 -35.83 -21.02
C GLY A 5 11.74 -34.52 -20.89
N VAL A 6 10.43 -34.53 -21.14
CA VAL A 6 9.54 -33.46 -20.69
C VAL A 6 9.33 -33.64 -19.20
N VAL A 7 10.02 -32.83 -18.39
CA VAL A 7 9.72 -32.71 -16.96
C VAL A 7 8.40 -31.96 -16.84
N ARG A 8 7.30 -32.71 -16.62
CA ARG A 8 6.07 -32.13 -16.10
C ARG A 8 6.34 -31.80 -14.63
N LEU A 9 6.48 -30.52 -14.32
CA LEU A 9 6.38 -30.00 -12.96
C LEU A 9 4.95 -30.29 -12.48
N THR A 10 4.79 -31.45 -11.86
CA THR A 10 3.61 -31.83 -11.10
C THR A 10 3.99 -31.58 -9.65
N ASP A 11 3.29 -30.63 -9.03
CA ASP A 11 3.18 -30.41 -7.59
C ASP A 11 4.48 -30.53 -6.78
N LEU A 12 5.37 -29.54 -6.94
CA LEU A 12 6.21 -29.16 -5.80
C LEU A 12 5.30 -28.39 -4.83
N ASP A 13 4.78 -29.09 -3.84
CA ASP A 13 4.25 -28.46 -2.62
C ASP A 13 5.44 -28.04 -1.75
N ASP A 14 6.12 -26.95 -2.12
CA ASP A 14 7.10 -26.25 -1.26
C ASP A 14 6.41 -25.34 -0.23
N PHE A 15 5.25 -25.81 0.26
CA PHE A 15 4.51 -25.25 1.37
C PHE A 15 5.38 -25.39 2.63
N ILE A 16 5.75 -24.25 3.23
CA ILE A 16 6.36 -24.24 4.55
C ILE A 16 5.28 -24.77 5.51
N ALA A 17 5.44 -26.00 5.98
CA ALA A 17 4.49 -26.62 6.88
C ALA A 17 4.15 -25.63 8.01
N PRO A 18 2.87 -25.29 8.20
CA PRO A 18 2.48 -24.23 9.10
C PRO A 18 2.88 -24.70 10.48
N SER A 19 3.68 -23.90 11.18
CA SER A 19 3.74 -24.09 12.62
C SER A 19 2.29 -23.95 13.13
N GLN A 20 1.82 -24.84 14.00
CA GLN A 20 0.47 -24.81 14.59
C GLN A 20 0.19 -23.52 15.41
N VAL A 21 1.07 -22.53 15.31
CA VAL A 21 1.09 -21.25 15.99
C VAL A 21 1.21 -20.14 14.91
N CYS A 22 0.29 -20.11 13.94
CA CYS A 22 0.16 -19.01 12.95
C CYS A 22 -0.15 -17.64 13.58
N ILE A 23 -0.47 -17.63 14.87
CA ILE A 23 -0.53 -16.46 15.71
C ILE A 23 0.58 -16.70 16.73
N LYS A 24 1.70 -16.00 16.65
CA LYS A 24 2.50 -15.79 17.86
C LYS A 24 1.66 -14.83 18.70
N PRO A 25 0.95 -15.29 19.76
CA PRO A 25 0.44 -14.31 20.70
C PRO A 25 1.64 -13.47 21.12
N ILE A 26 1.51 -12.15 21.05
CA ILE A 26 2.44 -11.29 21.78
C ILE A 26 2.49 -11.89 23.18
N ALA A 27 3.67 -12.33 23.61
CA ALA A 27 3.86 -12.85 24.94
C ALA A 27 3.67 -11.66 25.89
N VAL A 28 2.41 -11.35 26.20
CA VAL A 28 2.07 -10.46 27.29
C VAL A 28 2.48 -11.25 28.50
N GLU A 29 3.57 -10.84 29.16
CA GLU A 29 3.86 -11.32 30.50
C GLU A 29 2.62 -11.04 31.33
N SER A 30 1.79 -12.06 31.57
CA SER A 30 0.56 -11.93 32.33
C SER A 30 0.95 -11.78 33.80
N ARG A 31 1.41 -10.59 34.17
CA ARG A 31 1.23 -10.14 35.54
C ARG A 31 -0.26 -9.90 35.68
N THR A 32 -0.91 -10.75 36.47
CA THR A 32 -2.27 -10.59 36.96
C THR A 32 -2.45 -9.17 37.49
N SER A 33 -2.93 -8.26 36.66
CA SER A 33 -3.30 -6.91 37.04
C SER A 33 -4.51 -6.53 36.21
N LYS A 34 -5.59 -6.22 36.91
CA LYS A 34 -6.90 -5.84 36.37
C LYS A 34 -6.77 -4.55 35.53
N ALA A 35 -7.77 -4.38 34.65
CA ALA A 35 -8.01 -3.29 33.70
C ALA A 35 -6.95 -2.17 33.61
N LYS A 36 -6.21 -2.15 32.49
CA LYS A 36 -5.28 -1.07 32.12
C LYS A 36 -5.89 -0.23 31.01
N VAL A 37 -6.03 1.07 31.26
CA VAL A 37 -6.57 2.02 30.28
C VAL A 37 -5.39 2.59 29.48
N ILE A 38 -5.47 2.48 28.16
CA ILE A 38 -4.51 3.11 27.23
C ILE A 38 -5.04 4.52 26.96
N SER A 39 -4.34 5.55 27.43
CA SER A 39 -4.67 6.95 27.13
C SER A 39 -3.88 7.45 25.93
N TYR A 40 -4.54 8.21 25.06
CA TYR A 40 -3.93 8.86 23.89
C TYR A 40 -3.96 10.38 24.10
N GLU A 41 -2.79 11.00 24.30
CA GLU A 41 -2.63 12.44 24.52
C GLU A 41 -2.06 13.20 23.30
N GLY A 42 -2.15 12.62 22.09
CA GLY A 42 -1.98 13.40 20.85
C GLY A 42 -0.56 13.51 20.27
N GLU A 43 0.45 12.87 20.85
CA GLU A 43 1.85 12.93 20.36
C GLU A 43 2.48 11.54 20.11
N ASP A 44 1.70 10.54 19.64
CA ASP A 44 2.16 9.16 19.40
C ASP A 44 2.77 8.42 20.62
N ILE A 45 2.68 9.00 21.83
CA ILE A 45 3.06 8.35 23.08
C ILE A 45 1.88 7.51 23.56
N TYR A 46 2.02 6.19 23.46
CA TYR A 46 1.10 5.24 24.08
C TYR A 46 1.53 5.05 25.53
N GLU A 47 0.76 5.63 26.45
CA GLU A 47 0.99 5.50 27.88
C GLU A 47 0.06 4.45 28.48
N GLU A 48 0.63 3.48 29.18
CA GLU A 48 -0.10 2.57 30.05
C GLU A 48 -0.34 3.30 31.38
N VAL A 49 -1.61 3.50 31.75
CA VAL A 49 -2.00 4.08 33.04
C VAL A 49 -2.46 2.97 33.97
N ASP A 50 -1.82 2.83 35.13
CA ASP A 50 -2.22 1.89 36.17
C ASP A 50 -3.42 2.38 37.00
N GLU A 51 -3.98 1.52 37.86
CA GLU A 51 -5.10 1.85 38.76
C GLU A 51 -4.76 3.00 39.75
N PHE A 52 -3.49 3.41 39.84
CA PHE A 52 -2.99 4.49 40.69
C PHE A 52 -2.62 5.75 39.90
N GLY A 53 -2.94 5.82 38.60
CA GLY A 53 -2.69 6.99 37.75
C GLY A 53 -1.24 7.16 37.28
N ARG A 54 -0.38 6.14 37.44
CA ARG A 54 1.01 6.20 36.99
C ARG A 54 1.11 5.88 35.50
N LYS A 55 1.77 6.78 34.75
CA LYS A 55 1.97 6.68 33.30
C LYS A 55 3.28 5.96 32.98
N LYS A 56 3.24 4.96 32.10
CA LYS A 56 4.42 4.28 31.56
C LYS A 56 4.41 4.34 30.03
N ALA A 57 5.44 4.97 29.46
CA ALA A 57 5.64 5.01 28.02
C ALA A 57 5.93 3.59 27.46
N LEU A 58 5.13 3.16 26.50
CA LEU A 58 5.34 1.89 25.81
C LEU A 58 6.47 2.01 24.78
N LYS A 59 7.30 0.97 24.67
CA LYS A 59 8.40 0.95 23.68
C LYS A 59 7.84 0.83 22.25
N PRO A 60 8.47 1.49 21.25
CA PRO A 60 8.11 1.31 19.85
C PRO A 60 8.25 -0.16 19.45
N VAL A 61 7.21 -0.72 18.83
CA VAL A 61 7.23 -2.10 18.33
C VAL A 61 8.07 -2.14 17.05
N SER A 62 9.10 -2.99 17.02
CA SER A 62 9.81 -3.32 15.79
C SER A 62 9.01 -4.38 15.01
N ILE A 63 8.64 -4.08 13.77
CA ILE A 63 7.87 -5.00 12.91
C ILE A 63 8.85 -5.71 11.98
N THR A 64 8.99 -7.03 12.14
CA THR A 64 9.70 -7.94 11.23
C THR A 64 8.74 -8.59 10.25
N LEU A 65 9.24 -9.29 9.22
CA LEU A 65 8.40 -10.04 8.28
C LEU A 65 7.49 -11.06 9.00
N ASN A 66 7.97 -11.63 10.12
CA ASN A 66 7.21 -12.54 10.99
C ASN A 66 6.07 -11.87 11.76
N ASP A 67 6.08 -10.54 11.88
CA ASP A 67 5.06 -9.75 12.57
C ASP A 67 3.96 -9.25 11.62
N CYS A 68 4.17 -9.44 10.31
CA CYS A 68 3.12 -9.29 9.31
C CYS A 68 2.25 -10.55 9.31
N LEU A 69 0.96 -10.43 8.97
CA LEU A 69 0.03 -11.57 8.87
C LEU A 69 0.43 -12.61 7.79
N ALA A 70 1.60 -12.46 7.21
CA ALA A 70 2.50 -13.54 6.80
C ALA A 70 2.87 -14.46 7.98
N CYS A 71 1.88 -15.12 8.55
CA CYS A 71 2.07 -16.19 9.52
C CYS A 71 3.14 -17.15 9.02
N SER A 72 3.93 -17.74 9.91
CA SER A 72 4.82 -18.85 9.57
C SER A 72 3.99 -19.99 8.93
N GLY A 73 3.92 -20.00 7.59
CA GLY A 73 3.05 -20.88 6.79
C GLY A 73 2.18 -20.20 5.72
N CYS A 74 2.02 -18.86 5.73
CA CYS A 74 1.23 -18.12 4.72
C CYS A 74 2.04 -17.68 3.49
N ILE A 75 3.37 -17.63 3.58
CA ILE A 75 4.27 -17.28 2.46
C ILE A 75 5.01 -18.54 2.01
N THR A 76 5.09 -18.78 0.70
CA THR A 76 5.91 -19.86 0.13
C THR A 76 7.39 -19.46 0.06
N SER A 77 8.29 -20.44 -0.02
CA SER A 77 9.72 -20.17 -0.20
C SER A 77 9.99 -19.29 -1.43
N SER A 78 9.24 -19.53 -2.51
CA SER A 78 9.30 -18.73 -3.73
C SER A 78 8.85 -17.28 -3.53
N GLU A 79 7.77 -17.05 -2.77
CA GLU A 79 7.29 -15.70 -2.43
C GLU A 79 8.28 -14.95 -1.52
N ALA A 80 8.94 -15.62 -0.58
CA ALA A 80 9.96 -15.02 0.26
C ALA A 80 11.16 -14.50 -0.57
N VAL A 81 11.64 -15.31 -1.53
CA VAL A 81 12.71 -14.90 -2.46
C VAL A 81 12.26 -13.70 -3.32
N LEU A 82 11.00 -13.64 -3.75
CA LEU A 82 10.47 -12.48 -4.50
C LEU A 82 10.43 -11.20 -3.67
N ILE A 83 10.15 -11.29 -2.37
CA ILE A 83 10.19 -10.16 -1.44
C ILE A 83 11.64 -9.68 -1.24
N GLU A 84 12.58 -10.60 -1.06
CA GLU A 84 14.00 -10.29 -0.83
C GLU A 84 14.65 -9.61 -2.04
N LYS A 85 14.27 -10.01 -3.26
CA LYS A 85 14.72 -9.35 -4.50
C LYS A 85 14.26 -7.91 -4.64
N GLN A 86 13.23 -7.49 -3.90
CA GLN A 86 12.73 -6.12 -3.90
C GLN A 86 13.44 -5.31 -2.81
N GLY A 87 14.26 -4.35 -3.21
CA GLY A 87 14.98 -3.52 -2.24
C GLY A 87 15.73 -2.32 -2.86
N PRO A 88 16.41 -1.54 -2.01
CA PRO A 88 17.12 -0.34 -2.44
C PRO A 88 18.17 -0.61 -3.51
N ASP A 89 18.92 -1.72 -3.39
CA ASP A 89 20.01 -2.00 -4.32
C ASP A 89 19.50 -2.39 -5.71
N GLU A 90 18.38 -3.12 -5.81
CA GLU A 90 17.72 -3.40 -7.10
C GLU A 90 17.18 -2.11 -7.74
N LEU A 91 16.63 -1.20 -6.93
CA LEU A 91 16.17 0.10 -7.42
C LEU A 91 17.34 0.91 -8.02
N LEU A 92 18.45 1.02 -7.29
CA LEU A 92 19.64 1.74 -7.75
C LEU A 92 20.23 1.10 -9.02
N HIS A 93 20.36 -0.23 -9.03
CA HIS A 93 20.84 -0.97 -10.19
C HIS A 93 19.94 -0.73 -11.43
N PHE A 94 18.61 -0.71 -11.26
CA PHE A 94 17.71 -0.40 -12.35
C PHE A 94 17.89 1.04 -12.86
N ILE A 95 18.02 2.03 -11.96
CA ILE A 95 18.25 3.42 -12.34
C ILE A 95 19.54 3.57 -13.14
N GLU A 96 20.64 2.93 -12.71
CA GLU A 96 21.92 2.94 -13.42
C GLU A 96 21.79 2.31 -14.81
N ARG A 97 21.14 1.15 -14.89
CA ARG A 97 20.86 0.48 -16.16
C ARG A 97 20.03 1.38 -17.08
N ALA A 98 18.98 2.02 -16.57
CA ALA A 98 18.11 2.89 -17.33
C ALA A 98 18.86 4.10 -17.91
N LYS A 99 19.84 4.66 -17.18
CA LYS A 99 20.72 5.73 -17.67
C LYS A 99 21.66 5.28 -18.80
N SER A 100 22.04 4.00 -18.82
CA SER A 100 22.92 3.42 -19.84
C SER A 100 22.19 2.89 -21.09
N ASP A 101 20.86 2.80 -21.06
CA ASP A 101 20.05 2.31 -22.18
C ASP A 101 20.01 3.35 -23.31
N SER A 102 20.09 2.89 -24.56
CA SER A 102 19.97 3.77 -25.73
C SER A 102 18.59 4.40 -25.85
N SER A 103 17.59 3.75 -25.25
CA SER A 103 16.21 4.21 -25.21
C SER A 103 15.83 4.71 -23.82
N ARG A 104 15.09 5.81 -23.78
CA ARG A 104 14.67 6.44 -22.52
C ARG A 104 13.73 5.52 -21.74
N TRP A 105 13.92 5.51 -20.42
CA TRP A 105 12.94 5.01 -19.46
C TRP A 105 12.27 6.18 -18.75
N LEU A 106 11.00 5.99 -18.40
CA LEU A 106 10.27 6.85 -17.48
C LEU A 106 10.26 6.21 -16.10
N LEU A 107 10.94 6.84 -15.16
CA LEU A 107 11.16 6.36 -13.80
C LEU A 107 10.22 7.09 -12.84
N VAL A 108 9.25 6.36 -12.29
CA VAL A 108 8.22 6.90 -11.41
C VAL A 108 8.30 6.23 -10.05
N VAL A 109 8.21 7.01 -8.98
CA VAL A 109 8.04 6.49 -7.63
C VAL A 109 6.76 7.04 -7.00
N THR A 110 5.98 6.18 -6.37
CA THR A 110 4.81 6.58 -5.58
C THR A 110 5.04 6.32 -4.11
N VAL A 111 4.85 7.35 -3.27
CA VAL A 111 5.06 7.27 -1.82
C VAL A 111 3.71 7.29 -1.10
N SER A 112 3.52 6.35 -0.18
CA SER A 112 2.31 6.32 0.64
C SER A 112 2.31 7.43 1.71
N PRO A 113 1.15 8.01 2.05
CA PRO A 113 1.05 8.99 3.14
C PRO A 113 1.59 8.47 4.49
N GLN A 114 1.45 7.17 4.75
CA GLN A 114 1.97 6.53 5.95
C GLN A 114 3.49 6.50 5.97
N SER A 115 4.13 6.19 4.84
CA SER A 115 5.59 6.25 4.71
C SER A 115 6.10 7.68 4.90
N ILE A 116 5.41 8.67 4.32
CA ILE A 116 5.74 10.09 4.53
C ILE A 116 5.64 10.44 6.02
N ALA A 117 4.54 10.07 6.69
CA ALA A 117 4.36 10.34 8.12
C ALA A 117 5.45 9.70 8.98
N SER A 118 5.84 8.46 8.69
CA SER A 118 6.92 7.77 9.41
C SER A 118 8.29 8.41 9.21
N ILE A 119 8.61 8.85 7.98
CA ILE A 119 9.85 9.59 7.71
C ILE A 119 9.82 10.97 8.36
N ALA A 120 8.69 11.67 8.30
CA ALA A 120 8.48 12.95 8.98
C ALA A 120 8.76 12.83 10.48
N SER A 121 8.18 11.82 11.14
CA SER A 121 8.43 11.52 12.54
C SER A 121 9.90 11.20 12.83
N ARG A 122 10.55 10.33 12.02
CA ARG A 122 11.96 9.96 12.19
C ARG A 122 12.90 11.16 12.12
N TYR A 123 12.63 12.09 11.23
CA TYR A 123 13.48 13.26 10.98
C TYR A 123 12.97 14.53 11.68
N GLU A 124 11.93 14.44 12.53
CA GLU A 124 11.34 15.58 13.24
C GLU A 124 10.93 16.72 12.29
N LEU A 125 10.34 16.35 11.15
CA LEU A 125 9.86 17.25 10.11
C LEU A 125 8.32 17.28 10.12
N THR A 126 7.74 18.33 9.53
CA THR A 126 6.32 18.29 9.16
C THR A 126 6.10 17.31 8.01
N MET A 127 4.86 16.87 7.81
CA MET A 127 4.54 15.95 6.70
C MET A 127 4.82 16.58 5.33
N GLU A 128 4.52 17.87 5.20
CA GLU A 128 4.74 18.65 3.98
C GLU A 128 6.23 18.77 3.68
N LYS A 129 7.04 19.12 4.70
CA LYS A 129 8.50 19.20 4.59
C LYS A 129 9.09 17.85 4.22
N ALA A 130 8.66 16.78 4.89
CA ALA A 130 9.11 15.44 4.61
C ALA A 130 8.76 14.98 3.18
N ASP A 131 7.54 15.26 2.70
CA ASP A 131 7.16 14.97 1.31
C ASP A 131 8.07 15.69 0.32
N GLY A 132 8.28 17.00 0.49
CA GLY A 132 9.19 17.79 -0.36
C GLY A 132 10.63 17.28 -0.34
N CYS A 133 11.16 16.89 0.83
CA CYS A 133 12.50 16.31 0.96
C CYS A 133 12.58 14.90 0.31
N ILE A 134 11.55 14.05 0.46
CA ILE A 134 11.49 12.72 -0.18
C ILE A 134 11.46 12.87 -1.71
N ARG A 135 10.66 13.80 -2.23
CA ARG A 135 10.61 14.09 -3.68
C ARG A 135 11.97 14.53 -4.20
N GLN A 136 12.59 15.51 -3.53
CA GLN A 136 13.92 15.98 -3.90
C GLN A 136 14.96 14.85 -3.84
N PHE A 137 14.92 14.02 -2.80
CA PHE A 137 15.82 12.88 -2.64
C PHE A 137 15.71 11.89 -3.81
N PHE A 138 14.50 11.48 -4.19
CA PHE A 138 14.34 10.56 -5.32
C PHE A 138 14.71 11.18 -6.67
N LYS A 139 14.46 12.48 -6.87
CA LYS A 139 14.95 13.20 -8.06
C LYS A 139 16.48 13.22 -8.13
N MET A 140 17.16 13.41 -7.01
CA MET A 140 18.63 13.32 -6.93
C MET A 140 19.16 11.93 -7.29
N LEU A 141 18.43 10.86 -6.97
CA LEU A 141 18.78 9.50 -7.40
C LEU A 141 18.60 9.31 -8.92
N GLY A 142 17.70 10.07 -9.52
CA GLY A 142 17.41 10.06 -10.96
C GLY A 142 15.99 9.58 -11.31
N MET A 143 15.05 9.62 -10.37
CA MET A 143 13.63 9.44 -10.69
C MET A 143 13.09 10.67 -11.43
N ASP A 144 12.22 10.44 -12.42
CA ASP A 144 11.59 11.51 -13.19
C ASP A 144 10.42 12.13 -12.44
N PHE A 145 9.57 11.27 -11.85
CA PHE A 145 8.39 11.70 -11.12
C PHE A 145 8.28 11.03 -9.76
N VAL A 146 7.92 11.83 -8.75
CA VAL A 146 7.68 11.38 -7.38
C VAL A 146 6.27 11.81 -6.98
N PHE A 147 5.38 10.85 -6.81
CA PHE A 147 3.96 11.07 -6.55
C PHE A 147 3.53 10.62 -5.16
N GLY A 148 2.45 11.22 -4.65
CA GLY A 148 1.76 10.74 -3.46
C GLY A 148 0.64 9.76 -3.82
N SER A 149 0.38 8.76 -2.97
CA SER A 149 -0.76 7.85 -3.19
C SER A 149 -2.10 8.38 -2.66
N THR A 150 -2.21 9.66 -2.28
CA THR A 150 -3.40 10.26 -1.66
C THR A 150 -4.62 10.19 -2.57
N PHE A 151 -4.45 10.56 -3.85
CA PHE A 151 -5.53 10.50 -4.82
C PHE A 151 -6.06 9.06 -5.03
N ALA A 152 -5.15 8.10 -5.21
CA ALA A 152 -5.51 6.69 -5.32
C ALA A 152 -6.19 6.14 -4.06
N ARG A 153 -5.80 6.64 -2.87
CA ARG A 153 -6.47 6.33 -1.61
C ARG A 153 -7.91 6.85 -1.59
N ASN A 154 -8.16 8.05 -2.08
CA ASN A 154 -9.52 8.60 -2.21
C ASN A 154 -10.38 7.75 -3.13
N LEU A 155 -9.85 7.35 -4.30
CA LEU A 155 -10.57 6.47 -5.22
C LEU A 155 -10.91 5.12 -4.57
N SER A 156 -9.93 4.50 -3.90
CA SER A 156 -10.13 3.24 -3.17
C SER A 156 -11.24 3.36 -2.11
N LEU A 157 -11.27 4.45 -1.35
CA LEU A 157 -12.28 4.74 -0.33
C LEU A 157 -13.67 4.93 -0.94
N ILE A 158 -13.78 5.71 -2.01
CA ILE A 158 -15.04 5.99 -2.70
C ILE A 158 -15.59 4.69 -3.31
N SER A 159 -14.76 3.91 -4.02
CA SER A 159 -15.16 2.62 -4.59
C SER A 159 -15.60 1.63 -3.51
N SER A 160 -14.90 1.57 -2.37
CA SER A 160 -15.28 0.72 -1.24
C SER A 160 -16.64 1.13 -0.67
N ALA A 161 -16.91 2.43 -0.56
CA ALA A 161 -18.18 2.94 -0.06
C ALA A 161 -19.34 2.66 -1.03
N MET A 162 -19.11 2.82 -2.35
CA MET A 162 -20.09 2.50 -3.38
C MET A 162 -20.45 1.00 -3.34
N GLU A 163 -19.43 0.14 -3.32
CA GLU A 163 -19.64 -1.31 -3.24
C GLU A 163 -20.40 -1.72 -1.97
N PHE A 164 -20.08 -1.10 -0.82
CA PHE A 164 -20.83 -1.33 0.41
C PHE A 164 -22.31 -0.97 0.25
N VAL A 165 -22.62 0.19 -0.33
CA VAL A 165 -24.00 0.64 -0.53
C VAL A 165 -24.76 -0.36 -1.42
N ASP A 166 -24.13 -0.81 -2.51
CA ASP A 166 -24.75 -1.74 -3.44
C ASP A 166 -24.98 -3.12 -2.81
N ARG A 167 -23.96 -3.67 -2.13
CA ARG A 167 -24.08 -4.95 -1.39
C ARG A 167 -25.13 -4.87 -0.29
N TYR A 168 -25.18 -3.76 0.46
CA TYR A 168 -26.15 -3.57 1.53
C TYR A 168 -27.58 -3.48 1.00
N ARG A 169 -27.81 -2.74 -0.09
CA ARG A 169 -29.14 -2.66 -0.75
C ARG A 169 -29.59 -4.02 -1.26
N ALA A 170 -28.72 -4.76 -1.95
CA ALA A 170 -29.02 -6.11 -2.42
C ALA A 170 -29.37 -7.06 -1.27
N TRP A 171 -28.62 -7.00 -0.17
CA TRP A 171 -28.88 -7.78 1.04
C TRP A 171 -30.19 -7.39 1.73
N GLN A 172 -30.61 -6.12 1.66
CA GLN A 172 -31.92 -5.72 2.18
C GLN A 172 -33.08 -6.33 1.38
N THR A 173 -32.91 -6.53 0.07
CA THR A 173 -33.90 -7.20 -0.78
C THR A 173 -33.94 -8.71 -0.55
N ASP A 174 -32.79 -9.34 -0.37
CA ASP A 174 -32.68 -10.77 -0.04
C ASP A 174 -31.70 -11.00 1.12
N ARG A 175 -32.26 -11.10 2.33
CA ARG A 175 -31.49 -11.35 3.55
C ARG A 175 -30.93 -12.76 3.66
N SER A 176 -31.37 -13.69 2.81
CA SER A 176 -30.88 -15.07 2.80
C SER A 176 -29.53 -15.21 2.07
N CYS A 177 -29.15 -14.22 1.25
CA CYS A 177 -27.89 -14.23 0.52
C CYS A 177 -26.70 -13.92 1.44
N THR A 178 -26.06 -14.96 1.97
CA THR A 178 -24.90 -14.87 2.87
C THR A 178 -23.58 -14.60 2.14
N ARG A 179 -23.56 -14.59 0.81
CA ARG A 179 -22.33 -14.40 0.00
C ARG A 179 -22.03 -12.94 -0.32
N ILE A 180 -22.96 -12.03 -0.06
CA ILE A 180 -22.83 -10.60 -0.38
C ILE A 180 -22.58 -9.72 0.86
N PHE A 181 -22.94 -10.20 2.04
CA PHE A 181 -22.86 -9.44 3.29
C PHE A 181 -22.60 -10.38 4.49
N PRO A 182 -21.76 -9.99 5.49
CA PRO A 182 -21.08 -8.70 5.65
C PRO A 182 -19.99 -8.45 4.60
N MET A 183 -19.79 -7.18 4.23
CA MET A 183 -18.64 -6.81 3.39
C MET A 183 -17.39 -6.69 4.26
N ILE A 184 -16.31 -7.38 3.87
CA ILE A 184 -15.02 -7.36 4.56
C ILE A 184 -14.03 -6.55 3.73
N SER A 185 -13.18 -5.75 4.36
CA SER A 185 -12.19 -4.94 3.63
C SER A 185 -11.19 -5.82 2.85
N GLY A 186 -10.88 -5.45 1.61
CA GLY A 186 -9.87 -6.09 0.77
C GLY A 186 -8.55 -5.31 0.67
N ILE A 187 -8.40 -4.24 1.45
CA ILE A 187 -7.31 -3.26 1.27
C ILE A 187 -5.94 -3.76 1.75
N CYS A 188 -5.95 -4.65 2.73
CA CYS A 188 -4.76 -5.17 3.40
C CYS A 188 -4.32 -6.45 2.69
N PRO A 189 -3.16 -6.45 2.00
CA PRO A 189 -2.72 -7.63 1.26
C PRO A 189 -2.43 -8.84 2.16
N GLY A 190 -1.94 -8.65 3.40
CA GLY A 190 -1.78 -9.74 4.37
C GLY A 190 -3.09 -10.42 4.74
N TRP A 191 -4.15 -9.64 4.95
CA TRP A 191 -5.49 -10.19 5.17
C TRP A 191 -6.00 -10.97 3.95
N VAL A 192 -5.85 -10.42 2.75
CA VAL A 192 -6.28 -11.09 1.51
C VAL A 192 -5.53 -12.40 1.32
N CYS A 193 -4.21 -12.41 1.54
CA CYS A 193 -3.37 -13.60 1.47
C CYS A 193 -3.81 -14.66 2.50
N TYR A 194 -4.05 -14.25 3.75
CA TYR A 194 -4.56 -15.13 4.79
C TYR A 194 -5.94 -15.71 4.43
N ALA A 195 -6.87 -14.87 3.94
CA ALA A 195 -8.20 -15.31 3.55
C ALA A 195 -8.15 -16.34 2.41
N GLU A 196 -7.32 -16.11 1.39
CA GLU A 196 -7.14 -17.01 0.25
C GLU A 196 -6.52 -18.35 0.67
N LYS A 197 -5.50 -18.34 1.54
CA LYS A 197 -4.72 -19.54 1.87
C LYS A 197 -5.27 -20.33 3.06
N SER A 198 -5.85 -19.66 4.05
CA SER A 198 -6.22 -20.27 5.34
C SER A 198 -7.72 -20.42 5.55
N VAL A 199 -8.53 -19.53 4.96
CA VAL A 199 -9.99 -19.50 5.19
C VAL A 199 -10.78 -20.05 4.00
N GLY A 200 -10.32 -19.76 2.78
CA GLY A 200 -10.89 -20.28 1.53
C GLY A 200 -12.21 -19.63 1.12
N ASP A 201 -12.97 -20.36 0.30
CA ASP A 201 -14.12 -19.87 -0.49
C ASP A 201 -15.28 -19.26 0.31
N ILE A 202 -15.30 -19.44 1.63
CA ILE A 202 -16.35 -18.89 2.50
C ILE A 202 -16.21 -17.36 2.60
N VAL A 203 -14.98 -16.86 2.68
CA VAL A 203 -14.72 -15.43 2.95
C VAL A 203 -14.40 -14.66 1.67
N ILE A 204 -13.80 -15.31 0.67
CA ILE A 204 -13.40 -14.64 -0.59
C ILE A 204 -14.55 -13.82 -1.23
N PRO A 205 -15.80 -14.32 -1.34
CA PRO A 205 -16.92 -13.55 -1.90
C PRO A 205 -17.28 -12.29 -1.09
N LEU A 206 -17.01 -12.30 0.21
CA LEU A 206 -17.30 -11.21 1.14
C LEU A 206 -16.27 -10.08 1.08
N ILE A 207 -15.10 -10.33 0.52
CA ILE A 207 -14.04 -9.33 0.39
C ILE A 207 -14.48 -8.26 -0.62
N CYS A 208 -14.28 -6.99 -0.22
CA CYS A 208 -14.47 -5.81 -1.04
C CYS A 208 -13.53 -5.87 -2.25
N LYS A 209 -14.09 -5.64 -3.44
CA LYS A 209 -13.40 -5.72 -4.73
C LYS A 209 -12.66 -4.44 -5.08
N ALA A 210 -12.88 -3.35 -4.33
CA ALA A 210 -12.15 -2.11 -4.52
C ALA A 210 -10.63 -2.35 -4.46
N ARG A 211 -9.93 -1.90 -5.50
CA ARG A 211 -8.47 -2.03 -5.60
C ARG A 211 -7.78 -1.21 -4.51
N SER A 212 -6.58 -1.66 -4.12
CA SER A 212 -5.77 -0.91 -3.16
C SER A 212 -5.19 0.37 -3.77
N PRO A 213 -4.81 1.37 -2.97
CA PRO A 213 -4.15 2.58 -3.45
C PRO A 213 -2.91 2.27 -4.29
N GLN A 214 -2.13 1.26 -3.90
CA GLN A 214 -0.96 0.81 -4.67
C GLN A 214 -1.37 0.31 -6.05
N ALA A 215 -2.38 -0.56 -6.12
CA ALA A 215 -2.85 -1.12 -7.38
C ALA A 215 -3.51 -0.05 -8.28
N ILE A 216 -4.25 0.90 -7.69
CA ILE A 216 -4.84 2.03 -8.43
C ILE A 216 -3.75 2.93 -8.99
N THR A 217 -2.73 3.28 -8.18
CA THR A 217 -1.62 4.09 -8.69
C THR A 217 -0.81 3.34 -9.75
N GLY A 218 -0.58 2.03 -9.57
CA GLY A 218 0.09 1.20 -10.57
C GLY A 218 -0.60 1.22 -11.93
N ALA A 219 -1.92 1.00 -11.94
CA ALA A 219 -2.73 1.12 -13.14
C ALA A 219 -2.67 2.55 -13.72
N PHE A 220 -2.80 3.59 -12.89
CA PHE A 220 -2.71 4.98 -13.36
C PHE A 220 -1.35 5.28 -14.03
N VAL A 221 -0.25 4.89 -13.40
CA VAL A 221 1.11 5.16 -13.90
C VAL A 221 1.37 4.40 -15.20
N LYS A 222 0.96 3.13 -15.30
CA LYS A 222 1.26 2.30 -16.47
C LYS A 222 0.31 2.49 -17.64
N ASP A 223 -0.96 2.82 -17.38
CA ASP A 223 -1.99 2.92 -18.43
C ASP A 223 -2.35 4.37 -18.80
N TYR A 224 -2.23 5.34 -17.88
CA TYR A 224 -2.78 6.69 -18.07
C TYR A 224 -1.73 7.81 -18.05
N LEU A 225 -0.68 7.70 -17.24
CA LEU A 225 0.29 8.78 -17.05
C LEU A 225 0.96 9.20 -18.36
N LEU A 226 1.39 8.24 -19.18
CA LEU A 226 2.07 8.54 -20.43
C LEU A 226 1.16 9.25 -21.43
N GLN A 227 -0.10 8.82 -21.54
CA GLN A 227 -1.10 9.48 -22.37
C GLN A 227 -1.35 10.92 -21.89
N MET A 228 -1.49 11.12 -20.57
CA MET A 228 -1.67 12.45 -19.97
C MET A 228 -0.47 13.37 -20.25
N LEU A 229 0.76 12.86 -20.14
CA LEU A 229 1.98 13.64 -20.43
C LEU A 229 2.08 14.03 -21.91
N ARG A 230 1.64 13.15 -22.83
CA ARG A 230 1.56 13.46 -24.27
C ARG A 230 0.50 14.53 -24.55
N GLU A 231 -0.66 14.46 -23.91
CA GLU A 231 -1.72 15.48 -24.04
C GLU A 231 -1.27 16.86 -23.53
N LEU A 232 -0.48 16.88 -22.45
CA LEU A 232 0.17 18.08 -21.93
C LEU A 232 1.36 18.57 -22.79
N LYS A 233 1.65 17.90 -23.92
CA LYS A 233 2.76 18.20 -24.83
C LYS A 233 4.11 18.25 -24.11
N CYS A 234 4.32 17.32 -23.17
CA CYS A 234 5.59 17.20 -22.48
C CYS A 234 6.62 16.62 -23.46
N PRO A 235 7.66 17.38 -23.86
CA PRO A 235 8.64 16.93 -24.85
C PRO A 235 9.46 15.74 -24.34
N TYR A 236 9.43 15.48 -23.04
CA TYR A 236 10.15 14.40 -22.38
C TYR A 236 9.66 13.00 -22.76
N VAL A 237 8.42 12.88 -23.25
CA VAL A 237 7.75 11.58 -23.43
C VAL A 237 7.27 11.31 -24.87
N GLU A 238 7.56 12.19 -25.83
CA GLU A 238 7.07 12.05 -27.21
C GLU A 238 7.50 10.72 -27.84
N ASP A 239 8.76 10.33 -27.64
CA ASP A 239 9.34 9.10 -28.19
C ASP A 239 9.29 7.89 -27.22
N LEU A 240 8.62 8.05 -26.07
CA LEU A 240 8.61 7.00 -25.04
C LEU A 240 7.55 5.93 -25.35
N HIS A 241 7.95 4.67 -25.33
CA HIS A 241 7.04 3.53 -25.47
C HIS A 241 6.39 3.14 -24.12
N ASP A 242 5.14 2.68 -24.14
CA ASP A 242 4.37 2.34 -22.93
C ASP A 242 5.03 1.23 -22.08
N SER A 243 5.84 0.37 -22.70
CA SER A 243 6.62 -0.67 -22.00
C SER A 243 7.88 -0.15 -21.31
N ARG A 244 8.24 1.13 -21.48
CA ARG A 244 9.45 1.77 -20.93
C ARG A 244 9.14 2.64 -19.71
N ILE A 245 8.10 2.27 -18.96
CA ILE A 245 7.76 2.89 -17.69
C ILE A 245 8.21 1.93 -16.59
N TYR A 246 9.01 2.43 -15.65
CA TYR A 246 9.38 1.73 -14.43
C TYR A 246 8.73 2.43 -13.24
N HIS A 247 7.94 1.69 -12.48
CA HIS A 247 7.15 2.20 -11.38
C HIS A 247 7.55 1.50 -10.07
N ALA A 248 8.19 2.26 -9.19
CA ALA A 248 8.46 1.85 -7.82
C ALA A 248 7.43 2.43 -6.86
N THR A 249 7.19 1.75 -5.74
CA THR A 249 6.37 2.31 -4.65
C THR A 249 7.10 2.26 -3.31
N VAL A 250 6.80 3.21 -2.43
CA VAL A 250 7.26 3.21 -1.04
C VAL A 250 6.05 3.00 -0.13
N MET A 251 6.06 1.89 0.60
CA MET A 251 4.92 1.41 1.37
C MET A 251 5.30 1.08 2.81
N PRO A 252 4.36 1.19 3.77
CA PRO A 252 4.64 0.95 5.18
C PRO A 252 4.54 -0.54 5.55
N CYS A 253 4.41 -1.44 4.57
CA CYS A 253 4.10 -2.85 4.81
C CYS A 253 4.81 -3.75 3.80
N PHE A 254 5.41 -4.85 4.26
CA PHE A 254 6.07 -5.84 3.41
C PHE A 254 5.09 -6.59 2.50
N ASP A 255 3.86 -6.84 2.95
CA ASP A 255 2.83 -7.51 2.14
C ASP A 255 2.48 -6.74 0.85
N LYS A 256 2.84 -5.46 0.76
CA LYS A 256 2.71 -4.70 -0.50
C LYS A 256 3.67 -5.20 -1.59
N LYS A 257 4.82 -5.79 -1.23
CA LYS A 257 5.71 -6.50 -2.17
C LYS A 257 5.04 -7.76 -2.73
N LEU A 258 4.31 -8.49 -1.89
CA LEU A 258 3.50 -9.64 -2.31
C LEU A 258 2.38 -9.20 -3.23
N GLU A 259 1.66 -8.13 -2.86
CA GLU A 259 0.61 -7.56 -3.70
C GLU A 259 1.14 -7.21 -5.10
N ALA A 260 2.26 -6.48 -5.19
CA ALA A 260 2.87 -6.12 -6.47
C ALA A 260 3.34 -7.33 -7.31
N SER A 261 3.54 -8.48 -6.66
CA SER A 261 4.00 -9.71 -7.32
C SER A 261 2.85 -10.59 -7.84
N ARG A 262 1.58 -10.24 -7.56
CA ARG A 262 0.43 -11.02 -8.02
C ARG A 262 0.26 -10.90 -9.54
N SER A 263 -0.04 -12.03 -10.19
CA SER A 263 -0.22 -12.10 -11.65
C SER A 263 -1.43 -11.32 -12.17
N CYS A 264 -2.39 -10.95 -11.31
CA CYS A 264 -3.58 -10.19 -11.68
C CYS A 264 -3.36 -8.67 -11.75
N PHE A 265 -2.20 -8.16 -11.30
CA PHE A 265 -1.86 -6.74 -11.37
C PHE A 265 -0.94 -6.44 -12.54
N VAL A 266 -1.53 -6.52 -13.73
CA VAL A 266 -0.88 -6.25 -15.02
C VAL A 266 -1.57 -5.09 -15.73
N SER A 267 -0.78 -4.25 -16.36
CA SER A 267 -1.23 -3.14 -17.19
C SER A 267 -1.94 -3.65 -18.45
N SER A 268 -2.60 -2.73 -19.15
CA SER A 268 -3.19 -2.98 -20.47
C SER A 268 -2.16 -3.46 -21.52
N SER A 269 -0.87 -3.11 -21.31
CA SER A 269 0.28 -3.56 -22.10
C SER A 269 0.91 -4.88 -21.62
N ASN A 270 0.25 -5.61 -20.70
CA ASN A 270 0.72 -6.87 -20.11
C ASN A 270 2.08 -6.75 -19.37
N ALA A 271 2.40 -5.54 -18.88
CA ALA A 271 3.53 -5.30 -17.98
C ALA A 271 3.05 -5.29 -16.53
N LYS A 272 3.97 -5.44 -15.56
CA LYS A 272 3.59 -5.27 -14.15
C LYS A 272 3.18 -3.83 -13.89
N GLU A 273 2.11 -3.66 -13.10
CA GLU A 273 1.66 -2.34 -12.65
C GLU A 273 2.63 -1.66 -11.68
N VAL A 274 3.31 -2.47 -10.86
CA VAL A 274 4.34 -2.04 -9.91
C VAL A 274 5.55 -2.96 -10.08
N ASP A 275 6.69 -2.39 -10.44
CA ASP A 275 7.91 -3.15 -10.72
C ASP A 275 8.69 -3.46 -9.45
N LEU A 276 8.67 -2.56 -8.46
CA LEU A 276 9.39 -2.70 -7.20
C LEU A 276 8.67 -2.00 -6.06
N VAL A 277 8.67 -2.60 -4.88
CA VAL A 277 8.17 -1.98 -3.65
C VAL A 277 9.31 -1.85 -2.64
N LEU A 278 9.55 -0.64 -2.15
CA LEU A 278 10.40 -0.35 -1.00
C LEU A 278 9.54 -0.27 0.26
N SER A 279 10.02 -0.87 1.35
CA SER A 279 9.44 -0.57 2.67
C SER A 279 9.88 0.82 3.14
N THR A 280 9.11 1.45 4.04
CA THR A 280 9.51 2.70 4.70
C THR A 280 10.87 2.58 5.40
N GLY A 281 11.16 1.43 6.03
CA GLY A 281 12.46 1.18 6.67
C GLY A 281 13.60 1.15 5.65
N GLN A 282 13.42 0.46 4.52
CA GLN A 282 14.38 0.44 3.42
C GLN A 282 14.62 1.83 2.82
N LEU A 283 13.59 2.69 2.75
CA LEU A 283 13.77 4.10 2.37
C LEU A 283 14.61 4.86 3.42
N ALA A 284 14.31 4.68 4.71
CA ALA A 284 15.06 5.35 5.78
C ALA A 284 16.56 4.98 5.75
N GLU A 285 16.88 3.70 5.59
CA GLU A 285 18.26 3.21 5.43
C GLU A 285 18.94 3.80 4.19
N LEU A 286 18.21 3.90 3.07
CA LEU A 286 18.72 4.47 1.84
C LEU A 286 19.01 5.98 1.98
N ILE A 287 18.14 6.73 2.66
CA ILE A 287 18.35 8.15 2.96
C ILE A 287 19.59 8.32 3.85
N GLU A 288 19.73 7.53 4.91
CA GLU A 288 20.89 7.60 5.82
C GLU A 288 22.20 7.31 5.09
N ARG A 289 22.17 6.34 4.17
CA ARG A 289 23.35 5.95 3.38
C ARG A 289 23.75 7.01 2.35
N MET A 290 22.80 7.69 1.72
CA MET A 290 23.04 8.50 0.52
C MET A 290 22.80 10.00 0.68
N CYS A 291 22.08 10.43 1.71
CA CYS A 291 21.74 11.83 1.94
C CYS A 291 21.77 12.20 3.44
N PRO A 292 22.97 12.35 4.04
CA PRO A 292 23.11 12.73 5.45
C PRO A 292 22.45 14.07 5.80
N HIS A 293 22.32 14.98 4.83
CA HIS A 293 21.70 16.30 4.96
C HIS A 293 20.22 16.31 4.55
N PHE A 294 19.51 15.19 4.68
CA PHE A 294 18.12 15.04 4.23
C PHE A 294 17.17 16.14 4.74
N LYS A 295 17.32 16.53 6.02
CA LYS A 295 16.50 17.60 6.65
C LYS A 295 16.70 18.97 5.98
N ASP A 296 17.88 19.20 5.43
CA ASP A 296 18.30 20.47 4.85
C ASP A 296 18.02 20.55 3.34
N LEU A 297 17.48 19.48 2.74
CA LEU A 297 17.12 19.50 1.33
C LEU A 297 16.09 20.60 1.04
N GLN A 298 16.34 21.31 -0.06
CA GLN A 298 15.34 22.22 -0.63
C GLN A 298 14.10 21.41 -1.00
N GLU A 299 12.93 21.88 -0.55
CA GLU A 299 11.67 21.23 -0.86
C GLU A 299 11.36 21.36 -2.35
N ASP A 300 11.01 20.22 -2.93
CA ASP A 300 10.44 20.16 -4.25
C ASP A 300 8.97 20.63 -4.22
N ASN A 301 8.73 21.83 -4.74
CA ASN A 301 7.42 22.49 -4.77
C ASN A 301 6.84 22.50 -6.20
N GLU A 302 6.98 21.38 -6.93
CA GLU A 302 6.35 21.29 -8.25
C GLU A 302 4.84 21.56 -8.20
N PRO A 303 4.29 22.29 -9.19
CA PRO A 303 2.87 22.61 -9.22
C PRO A 303 2.02 21.35 -9.39
N GLU A 304 0.78 21.40 -8.90
CA GLU A 304 -0.20 20.33 -9.08
C GLU A 304 -0.71 20.31 -10.53
N TRP A 305 0.03 19.64 -11.42
CA TRP A 305 -0.38 19.41 -12.82
C TRP A 305 -1.03 18.03 -13.02
N SER A 306 -0.90 17.14 -12.04
CA SER A 306 -1.48 15.78 -12.04
C SER A 306 -2.30 15.55 -10.77
N PRO A 307 -3.40 14.78 -10.83
CA PRO A 307 -4.10 14.31 -9.63
C PRO A 307 -3.20 13.54 -8.66
N LEU A 308 -2.14 12.89 -9.14
CA LEU A 308 -1.18 12.20 -8.28
C LEU A 308 -0.26 13.14 -7.47
N MET A 309 -0.28 14.43 -7.77
CA MET A 309 0.43 15.48 -7.04
C MET A 309 -0.45 16.24 -6.07
N SER A 310 -1.70 15.80 -5.90
CA SER A 310 -2.62 16.44 -4.96
C SER A 310 -2.03 16.51 -3.55
N PRO A 311 -2.31 17.60 -2.83
CA PRO A 311 -1.85 17.78 -1.46
C PRO A 311 -2.16 16.58 -0.58
N LEU A 312 -1.31 16.37 0.43
CA LEU A 312 -1.57 15.37 1.46
C LEU A 312 -2.89 15.69 2.16
N TYR A 313 -3.78 14.71 2.17
CA TYR A 313 -5.09 14.84 2.81
C TYR A 313 -5.29 13.74 3.84
N ARG A 314 -5.85 14.12 4.99
CA ARG A 314 -6.17 13.21 6.08
C ARG A 314 -7.67 12.96 6.12
N HIS A 315 -8.04 11.69 6.13
CA HIS A 315 -9.40 11.29 6.45
C HIS A 315 -9.62 11.26 7.96
N SER A 316 -10.86 11.53 8.37
CA SER A 316 -11.30 11.26 9.73
C SER A 316 -11.17 9.77 10.09
N GLY A 317 -11.11 9.50 11.40
CA GLY A 317 -10.98 8.15 11.95
C GLY A 317 -9.57 7.83 12.44
N SER A 318 -9.42 6.65 13.04
CA SER A 318 -8.13 6.15 13.53
C SER A 318 -7.29 5.54 12.41
N GLY A 319 -6.02 5.23 12.69
CA GLY A 319 -5.14 4.56 11.72
C GLY A 319 -5.69 3.23 11.19
N SER A 320 -6.34 2.43 12.05
CA SER A 320 -6.95 1.15 11.70
C SER A 320 -8.44 1.24 11.30
N GLY A 321 -9.15 2.26 11.76
CA GLY A 321 -10.60 2.43 11.56
C GLY A 321 -10.99 3.45 10.49
N GLY A 322 -10.04 4.18 9.89
CA GLY A 322 -10.33 5.30 8.99
C GLY A 322 -11.17 4.94 7.75
N TYR A 323 -10.93 3.77 7.15
CA TYR A 323 -11.77 3.30 6.02
C TYR A 323 -13.22 3.05 6.46
N LEU A 324 -13.40 2.44 7.63
CA LEU A 324 -14.72 2.15 8.17
C LEU A 324 -15.47 3.45 8.51
N ASP A 325 -14.80 4.40 9.18
CA ASP A 325 -15.37 5.72 9.50
C ASP A 325 -15.83 6.46 8.23
N PHE A 326 -15.01 6.46 7.18
CA PHE A 326 -15.35 7.06 5.90
C PHE A 326 -16.60 6.40 5.27
N ILE A 327 -16.62 5.07 5.18
CA ILE A 327 -17.74 4.33 4.60
C ILE A 327 -19.04 4.60 5.38
N PHE A 328 -19.00 4.58 6.71
CA PHE A 328 -20.16 4.91 7.54
C PHE A 328 -20.65 6.35 7.33
N LYS A 329 -19.75 7.34 7.31
CA LYS A 329 -20.15 8.73 7.07
C LYS A 329 -20.76 8.91 5.69
N LYS A 330 -20.11 8.36 4.65
CA LYS A 330 -20.59 8.45 3.26
C LYS A 330 -21.96 7.82 3.09
N THR A 331 -22.16 6.63 3.66
CA THR A 331 -23.45 5.91 3.57
C THR A 331 -24.58 6.65 4.29
N MET A 332 -24.31 7.30 5.44
CA MET A 332 -25.30 8.14 6.13
C MET A 332 -25.70 9.37 5.31
N THR A 333 -24.77 9.97 4.56
CA THR A 333 -25.11 11.09 3.66
C THR A 333 -25.95 10.67 2.46
N CYS A 334 -25.73 9.48 1.89
CA CYS A 334 -26.53 8.97 0.77
C CYS A 334 -27.98 8.65 1.15
N LYS A 335 -28.28 8.34 2.43
CA LYS A 335 -29.68 8.18 2.89
C LYS A 335 -30.45 9.50 2.89
N LYS A 336 -29.77 10.64 3.08
CA LYS A 336 -30.41 11.96 3.08
C LYS A 336 -30.76 12.46 1.68
N SER A 337 -30.04 12.00 0.65
CA SER A 337 -30.31 12.39 -0.74
C SER A 337 -31.40 11.57 -1.43
N THR A 338 -31.85 10.45 -0.84
CA THR A 338 -32.96 9.65 -1.42
C THR A 338 -34.36 10.25 -1.23
N SER A 339 -34.50 11.46 -0.68
CA SER A 339 -35.77 12.20 -0.69
C SER A 339 -35.92 13.18 -1.86
N THR A 340 -34.88 13.38 -2.69
CA THR A 340 -34.99 14.24 -3.88
C THR A 340 -33.96 13.83 -4.93
N SER A 341 -34.42 13.59 -6.15
CA SER A 341 -33.67 13.21 -7.34
C SER A 341 -32.21 13.71 -7.41
N MET A 342 -31.25 12.81 -7.57
CA MET A 342 -29.92 13.14 -8.11
C MET A 342 -29.54 12.10 -9.17
N VAL A 343 -30.09 12.31 -10.36
CA VAL A 343 -29.44 11.94 -11.63
C VAL A 343 -28.81 13.23 -12.11
N SER A 344 -27.58 13.51 -11.68
CA SER A 344 -26.66 14.54 -12.20
C SER A 344 -25.68 14.91 -11.08
N ALA A 345 -24.52 14.24 -11.11
CA ALA A 345 -23.23 14.64 -10.52
C ALA A 345 -22.43 13.37 -10.18
N CYS A 346 -21.94 12.71 -11.23
CA CYS A 346 -20.74 11.87 -11.19
C CYS A 346 -19.84 12.38 -12.30
#